data_AF-A0A0G1P1W1-F1
#
_entry.id   AF-A0A0G1P1W1-F1
#
_cell.length_a   1.000
_cell.length_b   1.000
_cell.length_c   1.000
_cell.angle_alpha   90.00
_cell.angle_beta   90.00
_cell.angle_gamma   90.00
#
_symmetry.space_group_name_H-M   'P 1'
#
loop_
_entity.id
_entity.type
_entity.pdbx_description
1 polymer ?
#
loop_
_entity_poly.entity_id
_entity_poly.type
_entity_poly.pdbx_seq_one_letter_code
_entity_poly.pdbx_strand_id
1 'polypeptide(L)'
;MKLMKMAYGAGIAASLILPIIAMAALPNPTPAVSGTGFTLSEVEGLIRQIAQFLIVVSVIIAVVVIIYGGIRWMLAKGDPKEAKSIVWNGIVGAAIVLAVGVILQTIAGLVTRNFFR
;
A
#
# COMPACT_ATOMS: atom_id res chain seq x y z
N MET A 1 14.58 69.46 22.93
CA MET A 1 13.25 68.85 22.70
C MET A 1 13.19 67.74 21.65
N LYS A 2 14.03 67.73 20.58
CA LYS A 2 14.00 66.65 19.55
C LYS A 2 14.32 65.25 20.10
N LEU A 3 15.23 65.16 21.07
CA LEU A 3 15.67 63.90 21.68
C LEU A 3 14.55 63.15 22.42
N MET A 4 13.71 63.85 23.18
CA MET A 4 12.61 63.24 23.94
C MET A 4 11.50 62.68 23.01
N LYS A 5 11.22 63.35 21.90
CA LYS A 5 10.21 62.86 20.93
C LYS A 5 10.68 61.60 20.20
N MET A 6 11.98 61.51 19.94
CA MET A 6 12.61 60.31 19.36
C MET A 6 12.63 59.14 20.34
N ALA A 7 12.91 59.38 21.63
CA ALA A 7 12.84 58.35 22.66
C ALA A 7 11.42 57.81 22.87
N TYR A 8 10.41 58.69 22.86
CA TYR A 8 9.01 58.28 22.98
C TYR A 8 8.54 57.49 21.74
N GLY A 9 8.95 57.91 20.55
CA GLY A 9 8.70 57.16 19.31
C GLY A 9 9.35 55.77 19.30
N ALA A 10 10.58 55.65 19.83
CA ALA A 10 11.27 54.37 19.99
C ALA A 10 10.58 53.45 21.02
N GLY A 11 10.04 54.01 22.11
CA GLY A 11 9.29 53.25 23.11
C GLY A 11 7.99 52.63 22.57
N ILE A 12 7.27 53.35 21.71
CA ILE A 12 6.06 52.83 21.04
C ILE A 12 6.41 51.78 19.98
N ALA A 13 7.50 51.98 19.23
CA ALA A 13 7.96 50.98 18.28
C ALA A 13 8.36 49.67 19.01
N ALA A 14 9.03 49.78 20.17
CA ALA A 14 9.44 48.62 20.95
C ALA A 14 8.24 47.81 21.48
N SER A 15 7.17 48.46 21.97
CA SER A 15 6.00 47.75 22.49
C SER A 15 5.24 46.95 21.43
N LEU A 16 5.31 47.35 20.16
CA LEU A 16 4.70 46.63 19.04
C LEU A 16 5.53 45.45 18.53
N ILE A 17 6.86 45.48 18.74
CA ILE A 17 7.79 44.47 18.22
C ILE A 17 7.98 43.31 19.21
N LEU A 18 7.90 43.57 20.52
CA LEU A 18 8.06 42.56 21.58
C LEU A 18 7.14 41.32 21.42
N PRO A 19 5.85 41.44 21.05
CA PRO A 19 4.99 40.28 20.88
C PRO A 19 5.45 39.37 19.74
N ILE A 20 5.97 39.94 18.64
CA ILE A 20 6.40 39.19 17.45
C ILE A 20 7.66 38.38 17.78
N ILE A 21 8.60 38.98 18.50
CA ILE A 21 9.81 38.29 18.96
C ILE A 21 9.45 37.19 19.97
N ALA A 22 8.50 37.45 20.88
CA ALA A 22 8.03 36.46 21.83
C ALA A 22 7.39 35.24 21.13
N MET A 23 6.64 35.44 20.05
CA MET A 23 6.07 34.34 19.25
C MET A 23 7.13 33.54 18.49
N ALA A 24 8.21 34.18 18.02
CA ALA A 24 9.33 33.49 17.38
C ALA A 24 10.22 32.72 18.37
N ALA A 25 10.23 33.12 19.65
CA ALA A 25 10.97 32.47 20.72
C ALA A 25 10.21 31.32 21.41
N LEU A 26 8.97 31.03 20.99
CA LEU A 26 8.23 29.89 21.52
C LEU A 26 8.93 28.59 21.12
N PRO A 27 9.16 27.66 22.07
CA PRO A 27 9.61 26.32 21.74
C PRO A 27 8.60 25.70 20.77
N ASN A 28 9.05 25.35 19.56
CA ASN A 28 8.21 24.64 18.61
C ASN A 28 7.84 23.31 19.29
N PRO A 29 6.54 22.96 19.42
CA PRO A 29 6.14 21.77 20.15
C PRO A 29 6.77 20.55 19.48
N THR A 30 7.80 19.99 20.11
CA THR A 30 8.37 18.72 19.71
C THR A 30 7.37 17.64 20.13
N PRO A 31 6.89 16.78 19.22
CA PRO A 31 5.98 15.71 19.57
C PRO A 31 6.55 14.89 20.74
N ALA A 32 5.77 14.70 21.81
CA ALA A 32 6.19 13.93 22.99
C ALA A 32 6.45 12.43 22.66
N VAL A 33 6.07 12.00 21.46
CA VAL A 33 6.35 10.69 20.89
C VAL A 33 6.85 10.89 19.47
N SER A 34 8.15 10.68 19.26
CA SER A 34 8.74 10.49 17.92
C SER A 34 8.49 9.05 17.48
N GLY A 35 7.28 8.78 17.00
CA GLY A 35 6.94 7.56 16.31
C GLY A 35 6.55 7.88 14.88
N THR A 36 7.21 7.26 13.91
CA THR A 36 6.75 7.23 12.52
C THR A 36 5.40 6.50 12.53
N GLY A 37 4.30 7.26 12.50
CA GLY A 37 2.98 6.66 12.34
C GLY A 37 2.94 5.92 11.01
N PHE A 38 2.36 4.72 10.98
CA PHE A 38 2.15 4.00 9.73
C PHE A 38 1.28 4.85 8.81
N THR A 39 1.87 5.30 7.71
CA THR A 39 1.13 6.01 6.68
C THR A 39 0.27 5.00 5.91
N LEU A 40 -0.88 5.44 5.40
CA LEU A 40 -1.72 4.59 4.55
C LEU A 40 -0.93 4.06 3.33
N SER A 41 0.05 4.84 2.85
CA SER A 41 0.93 4.44 1.75
C SER A 41 1.88 3.30 2.13
N GLU A 42 2.39 3.26 3.37
CA GLU A 42 3.23 2.15 3.83
C GLU A 42 2.42 0.88 4.03
N VAL A 43 1.22 0.99 4.59
CA VAL A 43 0.30 -0.15 4.75
C VAL A 43 -0.13 -0.67 3.39
N GLU A 44 -0.48 0.21 2.46
CA GLU A 44 -0.80 -0.17 1.08
C GLU A 44 0.39 -0.85 0.39
N GLY A 45 1.60 -0.28 0.52
CA GLY A 45 2.82 -0.85 -0.03
C GLY A 45 3.10 -2.26 0.50
N LEU A 46 2.94 -2.46 1.82
CA LEU A 46 3.11 -3.76 2.46
C LEU A 46 2.08 -4.78 1.97
N ILE A 47 0.81 -4.39 1.87
CA ILE A 47 -0.26 -5.26 1.36
C ILE A 47 0.01 -5.64 -0.10
N ARG A 48 0.40 -4.68 -0.94
CA ARG A 48 0.74 -4.95 -2.35
C ARG A 48 1.93 -5.89 -2.48
N GLN A 49 2.96 -5.70 -1.65
CA GLN A 49 4.14 -6.55 -1.66
C GLN A 49 3.80 -8.00 -1.27
N ILE A 50 3.03 -8.19 -0.20
CA ILE A 50 2.56 -9.51 0.23
C ILE A 50 1.67 -10.15 -0.84
N ALA A 51 0.74 -9.38 -1.39
CA ALA A 51 -0.15 -9.87 -2.45
C ALA A 51 0.64 -10.31 -3.69
N GLN A 52 1.60 -9.51 -4.15
CA GLN A 52 2.43 -9.85 -5.30
C GLN A 52 3.27 -11.10 -5.04
N PHE A 53 3.84 -11.25 -3.85
CA PHE A 53 4.54 -12.46 -3.45
C PHE A 53 3.63 -13.70 -3.51
N LEU A 54 2.42 -13.61 -2.94
CA LEU A 54 1.46 -14.71 -2.97
C LEU A 54 1.00 -15.06 -4.38
N ILE A 55 0.81 -14.07 -5.27
CA ILE A 55 0.49 -14.32 -6.68
C ILE A 55 1.60 -15.11 -7.35
N VAL A 56 2.86 -14.67 -7.22
CA VAL A 56 4.00 -15.32 -7.88
C VAL A 56 4.14 -16.76 -7.42
N VAL A 57 4.08 -17.00 -6.11
CA VAL A 57 4.11 -18.35 -5.54
C VAL A 57 2.94 -19.19 -6.04
N SER A 58 1.74 -18.62 -6.09
CA SER A 58 0.54 -19.31 -6.57
C SER A 58 0.62 -19.69 -8.05
N VAL A 59 1.16 -18.82 -8.91
CA VAL A 59 1.37 -19.09 -10.34
C VAL A 59 2.38 -20.22 -10.53
N ILE A 60 3.49 -20.21 -9.77
CA ILE A 60 4.49 -21.29 -9.82
C ILE A 60 3.86 -22.63 -9.44
N ILE A 61 3.12 -22.67 -8.33
CA ILE A 61 2.43 -23.90 -7.89
C ILE A 61 1.41 -24.35 -8.94
N ALA A 62 0.65 -23.42 -9.52
CA ALA A 62 -0.33 -23.75 -10.56
C ALA A 62 0.34 -24.37 -11.80
N VAL A 63 1.45 -23.80 -12.27
CA VAL A 63 2.22 -24.36 -13.39
C VAL A 63 2.71 -25.77 -13.05
N VAL A 64 3.24 -26.00 -11.85
CA VAL A 64 3.69 -27.33 -11.41
C VAL A 64 2.55 -28.34 -11.42
N VAL A 65 1.38 -27.97 -10.89
CA VAL A 65 0.20 -28.85 -10.85
C VAL A 65 -0.33 -29.14 -12.25
N ILE A 66 -0.35 -28.14 -13.14
CA ILE A 66 -0.77 -28.32 -14.54
C ILE A 66 0.18 -29.26 -15.27
N ILE A 67 1.50 -29.10 -15.12
CA ILE A 67 2.49 -29.99 -15.73
C ILE A 67 2.35 -31.42 -15.19
N TYR A 68 2.25 -31.58 -13.87
CA TYR A 68 2.06 -32.87 -13.23
C TYR A 68 0.76 -33.55 -13.70
N GLY A 69 -0.33 -32.78 -13.78
CA GLY A 69 -1.60 -33.24 -14.34
C GLY A 69 -1.46 -33.66 -15.81
N GLY A 70 -0.81 -32.84 -16.65
CA GLY A 70 -0.59 -33.16 -18.06
C GLY A 70 0.21 -34.45 -18.28
N ILE A 71 1.28 -34.65 -17.50
CA ILE A 71 2.08 -35.88 -17.55
C ILE A 71 1.25 -37.10 -17.15
N ARG A 72 0.49 -37.00 -16.05
CA ARG A 72 -0.36 -38.10 -15.57
C ARG A 72 -1.50 -38.41 -16.55
N TRP A 73 -2.03 -37.38 -17.24
CA TRP A 73 -3.04 -37.54 -18.28
C TRP A 73 -2.51 -38.31 -19.50
N MET A 74 -1.30 -37.99 -19.96
CA MET A 74 -0.64 -38.71 -21.06
C MET A 74 -0.25 -40.15 -20.69
N LEU A 75 0.03 -40.41 -19.42
CA LEU A 75 0.38 -41.75 -18.91
C LEU A 75 -0.85 -42.62 -18.61
N ALA A 76 -2.05 -42.04 -18.53
CA ALA A 76 -3.30 -42.78 -18.33
C ALA A 76 -3.66 -43.55 -19.62
N LYS A 77 -3.02 -44.70 -19.81
CA LYS A 77 -3.23 -45.64 -20.92
C LYS A 77 -4.60 -46.33 -20.82
N GLY A 78 -5.68 -45.61 -21.13
CA GLY A 78 -6.95 -46.22 -21.55
C GLY A 78 -8.06 -46.35 -20.50
N ASP A 79 -7.95 -45.76 -19.30
CA ASP A 79 -9.12 -45.62 -18.41
C ASP A 79 -9.69 -44.18 -18.49
N PRO A 80 -10.80 -43.96 -19.22
CA PRO A 80 -11.30 -42.62 -19.53
C PRO A 80 -11.78 -41.84 -18.30
N LYS A 81 -12.03 -42.51 -17.16
CA LYS A 81 -12.48 -41.85 -15.93
C LYS A 81 -11.34 -41.10 -15.23
N GLU A 82 -10.13 -41.66 -15.23
CA GLU A 82 -8.96 -41.04 -14.59
C GLU A 82 -8.40 -39.90 -15.45
N ALA A 83 -8.38 -40.08 -16.76
CA ALA A 83 -7.93 -39.04 -17.68
C ALA A 83 -8.83 -37.78 -17.60
N LYS A 84 -10.14 -37.96 -17.48
CA LYS A 84 -11.09 -36.83 -17.39
C LYS A 84 -10.95 -36.05 -16.08
N SER A 85 -10.69 -36.73 -14.96
CA SER A 85 -10.55 -36.06 -13.65
C SER A 85 -9.29 -35.20 -13.58
N ILE A 86 -8.20 -35.64 -14.20
CA ILE A 86 -6.93 -34.90 -14.22
C ILE A 86 -7.05 -33.61 -15.03
N VAL A 87 -7.68 -33.67 -16.21
CA VAL A 87 -7.94 -32.46 -17.03
C VAL A 87 -8.84 -31.49 -16.29
N TRP A 88 -9.88 -31.99 -15.61
CA TRP A 88 -10.80 -31.16 -14.85
C TRP A 88 -10.13 -30.49 -13.64
N ASN A 89 -9.25 -31.21 -12.94
CA ASN A 89 -8.46 -30.63 -11.86
C ASN A 89 -7.48 -29.56 -12.37
N GLY A 90 -6.91 -29.72 -13.56
CA GLY A 90 -6.08 -28.70 -14.21
C GLY A 90 -6.86 -27.43 -14.56
N ILE A 91 -8.07 -27.58 -15.11
CA ILE A 91 -8.96 -26.46 -15.46
C ILE A 91 -9.43 -25.71 -14.21
N VAL A 92 -9.78 -26.44 -13.14
CA VAL A 92 -10.13 -25.83 -11.85
C VAL A 92 -8.94 -25.07 -11.26
N GLY A 93 -7.73 -25.61 -11.33
CA GLY A 93 -6.52 -24.91 -10.90
C GLY A 93 -6.28 -23.61 -11.66
N ALA A 94 -6.41 -23.64 -12.99
CA ALA A 94 -6.28 -22.45 -13.83
C ALA A 94 -7.37 -21.39 -13.52
N ALA A 95 -8.61 -21.83 -13.29
CA ALA A 95 -9.71 -20.94 -12.94
C ALA A 95 -9.49 -20.24 -11.59
N ILE A 96 -8.93 -20.92 -10.60
CA ILE A 96 -8.60 -20.34 -9.28
C ILE A 96 -7.56 -19.23 -9.43
N VAL A 97 -6.49 -19.45 -10.21
CA VAL A 97 -5.44 -18.44 -10.42
C VAL A 97 -5.99 -17.20 -11.11
N LEU A 98 -6.82 -17.38 -12.14
CA LEU A 98 -7.50 -16.27 -12.81
C LEU A 98 -8.41 -15.50 -11.86
N ALA A 99 -9.18 -16.21 -11.01
CA ALA A 99 -10.06 -15.57 -10.02
C ALA A 99 -9.27 -14.73 -9.00
N VAL A 100 -8.12 -15.22 -8.53
CA VAL A 100 -7.24 -14.46 -7.63
C VAL A 100 -6.74 -13.17 -8.30
N GLY A 101 -6.33 -13.24 -9.57
CA GLY A 101 -5.92 -12.06 -10.34
C GLY A 101 -7.02 -10.99 -10.40
N VAL A 102 -8.25 -11.41 -10.68
CA VAL A 102 -9.41 -10.51 -10.72
C VAL A 102 -9.70 -9.87 -9.36
N ILE A 103 -9.65 -10.64 -8.27
CA ILE A 103 -9.88 -10.13 -6.92
C ILE A 103 -8.85 -9.05 -6.55
N LEU A 104 -7.57 -9.30 -6.83
CA LEU A 104 -6.50 -8.36 -6.50
C LEU A 104 -6.59 -7.07 -7.32
N GLN A 105 -6.97 -7.17 -8.60
CA GLN A 105 -7.18 -6.01 -9.45
C GLN A 105 -8.40 -5.20 -9.00
N THR A 106 -9.44 -5.87 -8.52
CA THR A 106 -10.62 -5.24 -7.91
C THR A 106 -10.25 -4.48 -6.64
N ILE A 107 -9.49 -5.11 -5.72
CA ILE A 107 -9.01 -4.46 -4.50
C ILE A 107 -8.11 -3.26 -4.83
N ALA A 108 -7.19 -3.40 -5.79
CA ALA A 108 -6.31 -2.31 -6.20
C ALA A 108 -7.12 -1.12 -6.74
N GLY A 109 -8.19 -1.37 -7.51
CA GLY A 109 -9.10 -0.34 -8.00
C GLY A 109 -9.86 0.38 -6.88
N LEU A 110 -10.29 -0.35 -5.86
CA LEU A 110 -10.95 0.20 -4.67
C LEU A 110 -10.00 1.05 -3.82
N VAL A 111 -8.79 0.56 -3.55
CA VAL A 111 -7.77 1.27 -2.75
C VAL A 111 -7.31 2.54 -3.44
N THR A 112 -7.08 2.50 -4.75
CA THR A 112 -6.65 3.67 -5.54
C THR A 112 -7.78 4.71 -5.71
N ARG A 113 -9.00 4.43 -5.21
CA ARG A 113 -10.22 5.24 -5.40
C ARG A 113 -10.60 5.48 -6.86
N ASN A 114 -10.06 4.70 -7.80
CA ASN A 114 -10.41 4.75 -9.22
C ASN A 114 -11.87 4.34 -9.47
N PHE A 115 -12.49 3.63 -8.52
CA PHE A 115 -13.89 3.22 -8.57
C PHE A 115 -14.91 4.29 -8.18
N PHE A 116 -14.49 5.37 -7.49
CA PHE A 116 -15.40 6.39 -6.92
C PHE A 116 -15.25 7.76 -7.61
N ARG A 117 -14.66 7.83 -8.80
CA ARG A 117 -14.56 9.03 -9.63
C ARG A 117 -15.33 8.86 -10.92
#